data_AF-H2XKZ8-F1
#
_entry.id   AF-H2XKZ8-F1
#
_cell.length_a   1.000
_cell.length_b   1.000
_cell.length_c   1.000
_cell.angle_alpha   90.00
_cell.angle_beta   90.00
_cell.angle_gamma   90.00
#
_symmetry.space_group_name_H-M   'P 1'
#
loop_
_entity.id
_entity.type
_entity.pdbx_description
1 polymer ?
#
loop_
_entity_poly.entity_id
_entity_poly.type
_entity_poly.pdbx_seq_one_letter_code
_entity_poly.pdbx_strand_id
1 'polypeptide(L)' 'MDVFLYTRHTWCIHTPHAHCRVITWVSSYTPDTHGVFIHLLLTVEL' A
#
# COMPACT_ATOMS: atom_id res chain seq x y z
N MET A 1 -0.60 23.37 8.15
CA MET A 1 -0.55 22.09 8.89
C MET A 1 -0.90 21.02 7.89
N ASP A 2 0.10 20.53 7.17
CA ASP A 2 -0.10 19.54 6.10
C ASP A 2 -0.33 18.16 6.73
N VAL A 3 -1.54 17.63 6.59
CA VAL A 3 -1.93 16.32 7.17
C VAL A 3 -1.45 15.22 6.23
N PHE A 4 -0.29 14.64 6.51
CA PHE A 4 0.18 13.46 5.78
C PHE A 4 -0.45 12.19 6.37
N LEU A 5 -1.24 11.44 5.60
CA LEU A 5 -1.65 10.09 6.01
C LEU A 5 -1.01 9.02 5.14
N TYR A 6 -0.62 7.96 5.83
CA TYR A 6 0.02 6.78 5.27
C TYR A 6 -0.74 5.54 5.73
N THR A 7 -1.15 4.71 4.76
CA THR A 7 -1.81 3.43 5.02
C THR A 7 -1.07 2.33 4.28
N ARG A 8 -0.77 1.24 5.00
CA ARG A 8 -0.14 0.04 4.46
C ARG A 8 -1.02 -1.16 4.76
N HIS A 9 -1.40 -1.88 3.72
CA HIS A 9 -2.09 -3.15 3.81
C HIS A 9 -1.15 -4.26 3.32
N THR A 10 -1.11 -5.37 4.05
CA THR A 10 -0.29 -6.53 3.68
C THR A 10 -1.18 -7.77 3.76
N TRP A 11 -1.24 -8.53 2.67
CA TRP A 11 -1.97 -9.79 2.58
C TRP A 11 -0.99 -10.93 2.31
N CYS A 12 -1.24 -12.09 2.92
CA CYS A 12 -0.57 -13.34 2.57
C CYS A 12 -1.59 -14.24 1.88
N ILE A 13 -1.31 -14.63 0.63
CA ILE A 13 -2.09 -15.64 -0.08
C ILE A 13 -1.36 -16.96 0.06
N HIS A 14 -1.95 -17.89 0.82
CA HIS A 14 -1.45 -19.25 0.94
C HIS A 14 -1.75 -20.02 -0.34
N THR A 15 -0.69 -20.49 -1.01
CA THR A 15 -0.83 -21.41 -2.13
C THR A 15 -0.74 -22.86 -1.64
N PRO A 16 -1.33 -23.84 -2.37
CA PRO A 16 -1.32 -25.25 -1.98
C PRO A 16 0.07 -25.84 -1.71
N HIS A 17 1.13 -25.22 -2.26
CA HIS A 17 2.52 -25.65 -2.11
C HIS A 17 3.24 -25.04 -0.90
N ALA A 18 2.51 -24.55 0.12
CA ALA A 18 3.05 -23.92 1.33
C ALA A 18 3.85 -22.62 1.12
N HIS A 19 3.85 -22.07 -0.09
CA HIS A 19 4.38 -20.73 -0.36
C HIS A 19 3.32 -19.67 -0.03
N CYS A 20 3.68 -18.72 0.83
CA CYS A 20 2.93 -17.50 1.07
C CYS A 20 3.33 -16.47 0.02
N ARG A 21 2.41 -16.08 -0.86
CA ARG A 21 2.61 -14.89 -1.69
C ARG A 21 2.23 -13.66 -0.88
N VAL A 22 3.21 -12.81 -0.60
CA VAL A 22 2.99 -11.57 0.16
C VAL A 22 2.66 -10.46 -0.82
N ILE A 23 1.50 -9.83 -0.62
CA ILE A 23 1.04 -8.68 -1.39
C ILE A 23 0.99 -7.50 -0.44
N THR A 24 1.78 -6.47 -0.71
CA THR A 24 1.77 -5.22 0.05
C THR A 24 1.21 -4.10 -0.80
N TRP A 25 0.20 -3.40 -0.29
CA TRP A 25 -0.35 -2.18 -0.87
C TRP A 25 -0.06 -1.01 0.06
N VAL A 26 0.58 0.02 -0.48
CA VAL A 26 0.84 1.27 0.23
C VAL A 26 0.09 2.39 -0.46
N SER A 27 -0.66 3.16 0.33
CA SER A 27 -1.24 4.43 -0.10
C SER A 27 -0.79 5.55 0.83
N SER A 28 -0.36 6.66 0.25
CA SER A 28 -0.12 7.88 1.01
C SER A 28 -0.83 9.05 0.36
N TYR A 29 -1.38 9.94 1.18
CA TYR A 29 -1.97 11.17 0.71
C TYR A 29 -1.35 12.39 1.40
N THR A 30 -1.16 13.42 0.59
CA THR A 30 -0.80 14.76 1.05
C THR A 30 -1.89 15.70 0.51
N PRO A 31 -2.70 16.33 1.37
CA PRO A 31 -3.61 17.38 0.94
C PRO A 31 -2.75 18.60 0.65
N ASP A 32 -2.64 18.98 -0.62
CA ASP A 32 -2.01 20.23 -1.02
C ASP A 32 -3.09 21.32 -1.25
N THR A 33 -2.68 22.58 -1.30
CA THR A 33 -3.60 23.71 -1.48
C THR A 33 -4.32 23.73 -2.83
N HIS A 34 -3.91 22.90 -3.78
CA HIS A 34 -4.41 22.79 -5.16
C HIS A 34 -5.09 21.45 -5.46
N GLY A 35 -5.06 20.47 -4.55
CA GLY A 35 -5.64 19.15 -4.78
C GLY A 35 -5.15 18.05 -3.82
N VAL A 36 -5.63 16.83 -4.07
CA VAL A 36 -5.22 15.64 -3.33
C VAL A 36 -4.24 14.86 -4.18
N PHE A 37 -3.00 14.71 -3.71
CA PHE A 37 -2.04 13.80 -4.33
C PHE A 37 -2.10 12.43 -3.65
N ILE A 38 -2.41 11.37 -4.40
CA ILE A 38 -2.47 9.99 -3.91
C ILE A 38 -1.32 9.19 -4.54
N HIS A 39 -0.34 8.76 -3.73
CA HIS A 39 0.65 7.78 -4.15
C HIS A 39 0.14 6.37 -3.85
N LEU A 40 0.26 5.46 -4.82
CA LEU A 40 -0.13 4.05 -4.72
C LEU A 40 1.05 3.18 -5.14
N LEU A 41 1.47 2.26 -4.27
CA LEU A 41 2.51 1.28 -4.57
C LEU A 41 2.01 -0.13 -4.23
N LEU A 42 2.14 -1.04 -5.19
CA LEU A 42 1.83 -2.46 -5.02
C LEU A 42 3.14 -3.27 -5.17
N THR A 43 3.44 -4.11 -4.18
CA THR A 43 4.59 -5.02 -4.19
C THR A 43 4.11 -6.45 -3.99
N VAL A 44 4.66 -7.38 -4.78
CA VAL A 44 4.35 -8.81 -4.70
C VAL A 44 5.67 -9.57 -4.50
N GLU A 45 5.78 -10.29 -3.40
CA GLU A 45 6.93 -11.15 -3.04
C GLU A 45 6.51 -12.63 -3.05
N LEU A 46 7.44 -13.52 -3.39
CA LEU A 46 7.20 -14.92 -3.73
C LEU A 46 8.04 -15.88 -2.87
#